data_AF-A0A932YYN1-F1
#
_entry.id   AF-A0A932YYN1-F1
#
_cell.length_a   1.000
_cell.length_b   1.000
_cell.length_c   1.000
_cell.angle_alpha   90.00
_cell.angle_beta   90.00
_cell.angle_gamma   90.00
#
_symmetry.space_group_name_H-M   'P 1'
#
loop_
_entity.id
_entity.type
_entity.pdbx_description
1 polymer ?
#
loop_
_entity_poly.entity_id
_entity_poly.type
_entity_poly.pdbx_seq_one_letter_code
_entity_poly.pdbx_strand_id
1 'polypeptide(L)'
;MRKVAIVNTGGYGDHSAEKGSYDSLVETLERTLKQARRSDQQPAADVSVTRSTEEALQWVGGYGTVVYVTRGMGRDAKKVAEEHPGVRVVIFTGAVPEREVFWFSKWWVSDTEQLEAVVLKG
;
A
#
# COMPACT_ATOMS: atom_id res chain seq x y z
N MET A 1 -15.88 -3.89 -2.85
CA MET A 1 -14.79 -4.12 -1.90
C MET A 1 -13.47 -4.02 -2.64
N ARG A 2 -12.50 -3.25 -2.16
CA ARG A 2 -11.24 -3.03 -2.88
C ARG A 2 -10.21 -4.08 -2.49
N LYS A 3 -9.55 -4.73 -3.44
CA LYS A 3 -8.43 -5.63 -3.14
C LYS A 3 -7.18 -4.83 -2.80
N VAL A 4 -6.53 -5.20 -1.70
CA VAL A 4 -5.26 -4.64 -1.25
C VAL A 4 -4.27 -5.78 -1.01
N ALA A 5 -3.10 -5.69 -1.63
CA ALA A 5 -1.95 -6.54 -1.35
C ALA A 5 -0.89 -5.76 -0.58
N ILE A 6 -0.42 -6.30 0.55
CA ILE A 6 0.70 -5.76 1.32
C ILE A 6 1.92 -6.61 0.99
N VAL A 7 2.90 -6.04 0.31
CA VAL A 7 4.13 -6.72 -0.12
C VAL A 7 5.18 -6.60 0.98
N ASN A 8 5.39 -7.68 1.73
CA ASN A 8 6.44 -7.79 2.74
C ASN A 8 7.68 -8.48 2.15
N THR A 9 8.43 -7.75 1.33
CA THR A 9 9.67 -8.22 0.72
C THR A 9 10.69 -7.09 0.60
N GLY A 10 11.95 -7.42 0.34
CA GLY A 10 13.05 -6.46 0.24
C GLY A 10 13.55 -5.95 1.59
N GLY A 11 14.27 -4.83 1.58
CA GLY A 11 14.91 -4.27 2.76
C GLY A 11 15.60 -2.93 2.50
N TYR A 12 16.17 -2.35 3.55
CA TYR A 12 16.95 -1.11 3.47
C TYR A 12 17.94 -1.05 4.64
N GLY A 13 19.24 -0.91 4.31
CA GLY A 13 20.30 -1.05 5.31
C GLY A 13 20.23 -2.41 6.00
N ASP A 14 20.25 -2.42 7.33
CA ASP A 14 20.18 -3.64 8.14
C ASP A 14 18.79 -4.25 8.30
N HIS A 15 17.73 -3.51 7.91
CA HIS A 15 16.34 -3.93 8.05
C HIS A 15 15.87 -4.68 6.80
N SER A 16 15.24 -5.84 6.95
CA SER A 16 14.65 -6.59 5.84
C SER A 16 13.38 -7.31 6.25
N ALA A 17 12.53 -7.62 5.27
CA ALA A 17 11.35 -8.45 5.46
C ALA A 17 11.71 -9.85 5.99
N GLU A 18 12.79 -10.44 5.48
CA GLU A 18 13.29 -11.76 5.89
C GLU A 18 13.71 -11.81 7.37
N LYS A 19 14.23 -10.70 7.90
CA LYS A 19 14.59 -10.55 9.32
C LYS A 19 13.38 -10.21 10.21
N GLY A 20 12.17 -10.10 9.64
CA GLY A 20 10.97 -9.69 10.35
C GLY A 20 10.97 -8.22 10.80
N SER A 21 11.87 -7.39 10.25
CA SER A 21 12.02 -5.99 10.68
C SER A 21 10.78 -5.13 10.45
N TYR A 22 9.86 -5.59 9.61
CA TYR A 22 8.63 -4.89 9.22
C TYR A 22 7.35 -5.62 9.67
N ASP A 23 7.45 -6.73 10.42
CA ASP A 23 6.30 -7.58 10.73
C ASP A 23 5.25 -6.85 11.56
N SER A 24 5.67 -6.06 12.56
CA SER A 24 4.75 -5.26 13.38
C SER A 24 4.01 -4.20 12.56
N LEU A 25 4.68 -3.60 11.57
CA LEU A 25 4.08 -2.65 10.64
C LEU A 25 3.06 -3.34 9.75
N VAL A 26 3.40 -4.51 9.21
CA VAL A 26 2.51 -5.34 8.37
C VAL A 26 1.28 -5.75 9.15
N GLU A 27 1.42 -6.28 10.37
CA GLU A 27 0.30 -6.68 11.22
C GLU A 27 -0.63 -5.50 11.56
N THR A 28 -0.04 -4.34 11.86
CA THR A 28 -0.81 -3.12 12.16
C THR A 28 -1.57 -2.64 10.93
N LEU A 29 -0.92 -2.60 9.78
CA LEU A 29 -1.52 -2.19 8.52
C LEU A 29 -2.63 -3.15 8.09
N GLU A 30 -2.37 -4.46 8.12
CA GLU A 30 -3.33 -5.50 7.77
C GLU A 30 -4.59 -5.40 8.64
N ARG A 31 -4.43 -5.33 9.96
CA ARG A 31 -5.53 -5.18 10.91
C ARG A 31 -6.32 -3.91 10.66
N THR A 32 -5.66 -2.78 10.47
CA THR A 32 -6.31 -1.49 10.23
C THR A 32 -7.15 -1.53 8.96
N LEU A 33 -6.60 -2.06 7.86
CA LEU A 33 -7.29 -2.15 6.58
C LEU A 33 -8.45 -3.16 6.62
N LYS A 34 -8.29 -4.30 7.31
CA LYS A 34 -9.38 -5.28 7.51
C LYS A 34 -10.51 -4.74 8.39
N GLN A 35 -10.22 -3.81 9.30
CA GLN A 35 -11.21 -3.15 10.16
C GLN A 35 -11.86 -1.95 9.51
N ALA A 36 -11.26 -1.38 8.46
CA ALA A 36 -11.84 -0.25 7.74
C ALA A 36 -13.23 -0.60 7.19
N ARG A 37 -14.17 0.33 7.40
CA ARG A 37 -15.56 0.23 6.95
C ARG A 37 -15.90 1.40 6.04
N ARG A 38 -16.76 1.14 5.06
CA ARG A 38 -17.39 2.18 4.25
C ARG A 38 -18.54 2.82 5.04
N SER A 39 -19.14 3.87 4.49
CA SER A 39 -20.31 4.54 5.07
C SER A 39 -21.50 3.60 5.33
N ASP A 40 -21.64 2.54 4.52
CA ASP A 40 -22.65 1.50 4.64
C ASP A 40 -22.30 0.37 5.64
N GLN A 41 -21.25 0.54 6.45
CA GLN A 41 -20.73 -0.45 7.40
C GLN A 41 -20.19 -1.75 6.79
N GLN A 42 -20.06 -1.84 5.46
CA GLN A 42 -19.40 -2.98 4.83
C GLN A 42 -17.86 -2.83 4.88
N PRO A 43 -17.10 -3.95 4.83
CA PRO A 43 -15.65 -3.90 4.70
C PRO A 43 -15.20 -3.05 3.52
N ALA A 44 -14.29 -2.10 3.78
CA ALA A 44 -13.76 -1.24 2.74
C ALA A 44 -12.79 -2.00 1.80
N ALA A 45 -12.05 -2.95 2.35
CA ALA A 45 -10.99 -3.66 1.64
C ALA A 45 -10.97 -5.16 1.93
N ASP A 46 -10.48 -5.93 0.95
CA ASP A 46 -10.07 -7.31 1.08
C ASP A 46 -8.53 -7.37 1.00
N VAL A 47 -7.90 -7.84 2.07
CA VAL A 47 -6.49 -7.59 2.34
C VAL A 47 -5.72 -8.91 2.37
N SER A 48 -4.64 -8.98 1.60
CA SER A 48 -3.70 -10.10 1.59
C SER A 48 -2.27 -9.61 1.82
N VAL A 49 -1.49 -10.35 2.61
CA VAL A 49 -0.05 -10.13 2.78
C VAL A 49 0.69 -11.08 1.85
N THR A 50 1.57 -10.56 1.00
CA THR A 50 2.31 -11.33 -0.01
C THR A 50 3.81 -11.22 0.20
N ARG A 51 4.56 -12.19 -0.33
CA ARG A 51 6.03 -12.24 -0.22
C ARG A 51 6.74 -11.77 -1.48
N SER A 52 5.98 -11.45 -2.53
CA SER A 52 6.49 -10.92 -3.79
C SER A 52 5.52 -9.93 -4.43
N THR A 53 6.05 -9.15 -5.38
CA THR A 53 5.26 -8.24 -6.22
C THR A 53 4.34 -9.03 -7.14
N GLU A 54 4.80 -10.17 -7.65
CA GLU A 54 4.06 -11.03 -8.57
C GLU A 54 2.81 -11.60 -7.90
N GLU A 55 2.94 -12.11 -6.68
CA GLU A 55 1.80 -12.57 -5.87
C GLU A 55 0.80 -11.44 -5.60
N ALA A 56 1.30 -10.24 -5.31
CA ALA A 56 0.46 -9.06 -5.10
C ALA A 56 -0.33 -8.69 -6.36
N LEU A 57 0.32 -8.69 -7.53
CA LEU A 57 -0.32 -8.39 -8.81
C LEU A 57 -1.36 -9.45 -9.18
N GLN A 58 -1.08 -10.73 -8.94
CA GLN A 58 -2.04 -11.81 -9.11
C GLN A 58 -3.25 -11.62 -8.19
N TRP A 59 -3.03 -11.26 -6.93
CA TRP A 59 -4.10 -11.01 -5.97
C TRP A 59 -5.03 -9.88 -6.41
N VAL A 60 -4.46 -8.72 -6.77
CA VAL A 60 -5.25 -7.52 -7.13
C VAL A 60 -5.86 -7.60 -8.53
N GLY A 61 -5.40 -8.50 -9.40
CA GLY A 61 -6.05 -8.80 -10.69
C GLY A 61 -6.12 -7.61 -11.65
N GLY A 62 -5.15 -6.69 -11.58
CA GLY A 62 -5.04 -5.51 -12.47
C GLY A 62 -5.80 -4.27 -12.02
N TYR A 63 -6.70 -4.38 -11.03
CA TYR A 63 -7.42 -3.23 -10.45
C TYR A 63 -7.52 -3.38 -8.92
N GLY A 64 -6.61 -2.72 -8.21
CA GLY A 64 -6.54 -2.79 -6.74
C GLY A 64 -5.44 -1.89 -6.19
N THR A 65 -4.98 -2.19 -4.98
CA THR A 65 -3.87 -1.45 -4.35
C THR A 65 -2.75 -2.40 -3.97
N VAL A 66 -1.52 -2.06 -4.32
CA VAL A 66 -0.30 -2.73 -3.88
C VAL A 66 0.43 -1.79 -2.94
N VAL A 67 0.71 -2.26 -1.72
CA VAL A 67 1.39 -1.51 -0.68
C VAL A 67 2.73 -2.15 -0.38
N TYR A 68 3.82 -1.44 -0.66
CA TYR A 68 5.17 -1.85 -0.31
C TYR A 68 5.54 -1.34 1.08
N VAL A 69 5.93 -2.23 1.99
CA VAL A 69 6.27 -1.83 3.37
C VAL A 69 7.75 -1.58 3.62
N THR A 70 8.60 -1.86 2.62
CA THR A 70 10.05 -1.69 2.75
C THR A 70 10.55 -0.58 1.83
N ARG A 71 11.54 0.18 2.31
CA ARG A 71 12.08 1.34 1.57
C ARG A 71 12.84 0.95 0.31
N GLY A 72 13.48 -0.21 0.27
CA GLY A 72 14.26 -0.68 -0.89
C GLY A 72 13.40 -0.96 -2.13
N MET A 73 12.10 -1.14 -1.97
CA MET A 73 11.19 -1.50 -3.08
C MET A 73 10.75 -0.30 -3.93
N GLY A 74 11.31 0.90 -3.72
CA GLY A 74 10.90 2.09 -4.45
C GLY A 74 11.03 1.99 -5.97
N ARG A 75 12.06 1.29 -6.48
CA ARG A 75 12.22 1.06 -7.92
C ARG A 75 11.14 0.12 -8.46
N ASP A 76 10.87 -0.98 -7.77
CA ASP A 76 9.86 -1.96 -8.18
C ASP A 76 8.46 -1.37 -8.11
N ALA A 77 8.17 -0.62 -7.04
CA ALA A 77 6.93 0.13 -6.89
C ALA A 77 6.70 1.10 -8.06
N LYS A 78 7.73 1.85 -8.46
CA LYS A 78 7.67 2.74 -9.62
C LYS A 78 7.40 1.97 -10.92
N LYS A 79 8.10 0.86 -11.15
CA LYS A 79 7.90 0.00 -12.31
C LYS A 79 6.46 -0.53 -12.38
N VAL A 80 5.92 -1.01 -11.26
CA VAL A 80 4.53 -1.47 -11.19
C VAL A 80 3.55 -0.34 -11.51
N ALA A 81 3.77 0.87 -11.00
CA ALA A 81 2.90 2.00 -11.29
C ALA A 81 2.91 2.39 -12.78
N GLU A 82 4.05 2.23 -13.46
CA GLU A 82 4.22 2.51 -14.89
C GLU A 82 3.59 1.41 -15.77
N GLU A 83 3.80 0.14 -15.42
CA GLU A 83 3.36 -1.02 -16.23
C GLU A 83 1.89 -1.40 -15.97
N HIS A 84 1.35 -1.06 -14.80
CA HIS A 84 0.00 -1.40 -14.38
C HIS A 84 -0.80 -0.16 -13.96
N PRO A 85 -1.24 0.70 -14.90
CA PRO A 85 -1.90 1.97 -14.59
C PRO A 85 -3.26 1.83 -13.85
N GLY A 86 -3.89 0.65 -13.91
CA GLY A 86 -5.10 0.32 -13.15
C GLY A 86 -4.83 -0.05 -11.68
N VAL A 87 -3.58 -0.31 -11.32
CA VAL A 87 -3.13 -0.66 -9.97
C VAL A 87 -2.63 0.59 -9.27
N ARG A 88 -3.13 0.80 -8.06
CA ARG A 88 -2.64 1.85 -7.18
C ARG A 88 -1.43 1.35 -6.42
N VAL A 89 -0.32 2.07 -6.50
CA VAL A 89 0.90 1.71 -5.78
C VAL A 89 1.12 2.69 -4.63
N VAL A 90 1.41 2.14 -3.46
CA VAL A 90 1.74 2.89 -2.24
C VAL A 90 3.03 2.34 -1.67
N ILE A 91 3.90 3.21 -1.17
CA ILE A 91 5.05 2.82 -0.36
C ILE A 91 4.81 3.36 1.05
N PHE A 92 4.77 2.47 2.02
CA PHE A 92 4.49 2.80 3.42
C PHE A 92 5.55 2.15 4.31
N THR A 93 6.68 2.84 4.48
CA THR A 93 7.88 2.28 5.10
C THR A 93 7.92 2.37 6.63
N GLY A 94 6.92 3.00 7.25
CA GLY A 94 6.94 3.36 8.67
C GLY A 94 7.96 4.45 9.05
N ALA A 95 8.80 4.87 8.11
CA ALA A 95 9.80 5.93 8.25
C ALA A 95 9.53 7.05 7.24
N VAL A 96 8.28 7.54 7.20
CA VAL A 96 7.95 8.77 6.47
C VAL A 96 8.51 9.93 7.27
N PRO A 97 9.54 10.66 6.81
CA PRO A 97 9.99 11.87 7.49
C PRO A 97 8.84 12.88 7.51
N GLU A 98 8.62 13.59 8.61
CA GLU A 98 7.53 14.57 8.82
C GLU A 98 7.42 15.68 7.75
N ARG A 99 8.31 15.72 6.75
CA ARG A 99 8.45 16.77 5.74
C ARG A 99 8.52 16.26 4.29
N GLU A 100 8.17 15.01 4.02
CA GLU A 100 8.19 14.48 2.64
C GLU A 100 6.93 14.88 1.86
N VAL A 101 7.12 15.28 0.59
CA VAL A 101 6.03 15.70 -0.31
C VAL A 101 5.51 14.49 -1.07
N PHE A 102 4.22 14.17 -0.89
CA PHE A 102 3.56 13.10 -1.62
C PHE A 102 3.01 13.58 -2.96
N TRP A 103 3.39 12.88 -4.03
CA TRP A 103 2.86 13.11 -5.37
C TRP A 103 1.78 12.08 -5.67
N PHE A 104 0.55 12.55 -5.91
CA PHE A 104 -0.58 11.69 -6.24
C PHE A 104 -0.92 11.79 -7.72
N SER A 105 -1.30 10.68 -8.35
CA SER A 105 -1.77 10.70 -9.74
C SER A 105 -3.16 11.32 -9.83
N LYS A 106 -3.50 11.93 -10.98
CA LYS A 106 -4.81 12.54 -11.23
C LYS A 106 -5.98 11.56 -10.98
N TRP A 107 -5.75 10.27 -11.21
CA TRP A 107 -6.72 9.18 -11.02
C TRP A 107 -6.98 8.81 -9.55
N TRP A 108 -6.10 9.22 -8.62
CA TRP A 108 -6.34 9.09 -7.19
C TRP A 108 -7.27 10.18 -6.66
N VAL A 109 -7.17 11.38 -7.21
CA VAL A 109 -7.85 12.58 -6.69
C VAL A 109 -9.28 12.73 -7.21
N SER A 110 -9.67 11.96 -8.22
CA SER A 110 -11.04 11.97 -8.76
C SER A 110 -12.10 11.38 -7.82
N ASP A 111 -11.69 10.88 -6.64
CA ASP A 111 -12.57 10.32 -5.62
C ASP A 111 -12.50 11.21 -4.37
N THR A 112 -13.60 11.93 -4.08
CA THR A 112 -13.67 12.96 -3.02
C THR A 112 -13.39 12.40 -1.63
N GLU A 113 -13.82 11.16 -1.32
CA GLU A 113 -13.53 10.53 -0.02
C GLU A 113 -12.03 10.29 0.19
N GLN A 114 -11.30 10.03 -0.90
CA GLN A 114 -9.86 9.78 -0.86
C GLN A 114 -9.07 11.06 -0.74
N LEU A 115 -9.53 12.13 -1.39
CA LEU A 115 -8.96 13.46 -1.21
C LEU A 115 -9.13 13.93 0.23
N GLU A 116 -10.30 13.74 0.83
CA GLU A 116 -10.54 14.07 2.24
C GLU A 116 -9.64 13.30 3.19
N ALA A 117 -9.46 11.99 2.97
CA ALA A 117 -8.57 11.16 3.79
C ALA A 117 -7.10 11.62 3.73
N VAL A 118 -6.65 12.15 2.59
CA VAL A 118 -5.28 12.64 2.40
C VAL A 118 -5.09 14.06 2.94
N VAL A 119 -6.07 14.95 2.74
CA VAL A 119 -5.93 16.39 3.03
C VAL A 119 -6.34 16.72 4.47
N LEU A 120 -7.37 16.05 5.02
CA LEU A 120 -8.00 16.46 6.28
C LEU A 120 -7.58 15.62 7.49
N LYS A 121 -6.94 14.46 7.28
CA LYS A 121 -6.55 13.53 8.36
C LYS A 121 -5.03 13.39 8.52
N GLY A 122 -4.29 14.46 8.25
CA GLY A 122 -2.87 14.58 8.58
C GLY A 122 -2.64 14.79 10.07
#